data_AF-A0A3M1C830-F1
#
_entry.id   AF-A0A3M1C830-F1
#
_cell.length_a   1.000
_cell.length_b   1.000
_cell.length_c   1.000
_cell.angle_alpha   90.00
_cell.angle_beta   90.00
_cell.angle_gamma   90.00
#
_symmetry.space_group_name_H-M   'P 1'
#
loop_
_entity.id
_entity.type
_entity.pdbx_description
1 polymer ?
#
loop_
_entity_poly.entity_id
_entity_poly.type
_entity_poly.pdbx_seq_one_letter_code
_entity_poly.pdbx_strand_id
1 'polypeptide(L)'
;MSSLEKSLDKIELLLAQSMKGFHHLFDNETIAKILQTPTESLDFFNYKNMDKIQSLFSELIQKESYHEKIIFLENLTPEEYEMLVRTYFHILENSILASNQEKH
;
A
#
# COMPACT_ATOMS: atom_id res chain seq x y z
N MET A 1 13.00 20.24 -0.02
CA MET A 1 12.28 18.96 -0.08
C MET A 1 10.80 19.26 -0.07
N SER A 2 10.11 18.94 -1.16
CA SER A 2 8.66 19.14 -1.29
C SER A 2 7.91 18.21 -0.32
N SER A 3 6.66 18.55 0.03
CA SER A 3 5.81 17.69 0.86
C SER A 3 5.61 16.29 0.24
N LEU A 4 5.69 16.21 -1.09
CA LEU A 4 5.51 14.96 -1.85
C LEU A 4 6.73 14.03 -1.71
N GLU A 5 7.95 14.56 -1.78
CA GLU A 5 9.20 13.79 -1.60
C GLU A 5 9.26 13.14 -0.21
N LYS A 6 8.89 13.89 0.83
CA LYS A 6 8.83 13.35 2.21
C LYS A 6 7.78 12.26 2.38
N SER A 7 6.69 12.32 1.62
CA SER A 7 5.66 11.28 1.63
C SER A 7 6.15 10.01 0.92
N LEU A 8 6.93 10.15 -0.15
CA LEU A 8 7.56 9.02 -0.85
C LEU A 8 8.60 8.31 0.04
N ASP A 9 9.46 9.06 0.74
CA ASP A 9 10.46 8.48 1.66
C ASP A 9 9.80 7.62 2.77
N LYS A 10 8.64 8.06 3.26
CA LYS A 10 7.89 7.33 4.28
C LYS A 10 7.20 6.08 3.72
N ILE A 11 6.71 6.13 2.48
CA ILE A 11 6.20 4.94 1.79
C ILE A 11 7.34 3.93 1.60
N GLU A 12 8.50 4.38 1.13
CA GLU A 12 9.68 3.52 0.94
C GLU A 12 10.12 2.86 2.25
N LEU A 13 10.14 3.61 3.36
CA LEU A 13 10.46 3.05 4.67
C LEU A 13 9.45 1.96 5.09
N LEU A 14 8.16 2.21 4.86
CA LEU A 14 7.08 1.28 5.20
C LEU A 14 7.14 0.02 4.30
N LEU A 15 7.46 0.18 3.02
CA LEU A 15 7.70 -0.93 2.09
C LEU A 15 8.96 -1.73 2.47
N ALA A 16 10.05 -1.06 2.84
CA ALA A 16 11.30 -1.70 3.24
C ALA A 16 11.17 -2.54 4.52
N GLN A 17 10.28 -2.14 5.44
CA GLN A 17 9.92 -2.96 6.61
C GLN A 17 9.09 -4.18 6.21
N SER A 18 8.12 -4.01 5.32
CA SER A 18 7.30 -5.12 4.81
C SER A 18 8.09 -6.11 3.96
N MET A 19 9.09 -5.68 3.19
CA MET A 19 10.01 -6.58 2.48
C MET A 19 10.77 -7.53 3.43
N LYS A 20 10.85 -7.20 4.72
CA LYS A 20 11.43 -8.05 5.77
C LYS A 20 10.39 -8.94 6.47
N GLY A 21 9.14 -8.97 5.98
CA GLY A 21 8.04 -9.79 6.49
C GLY A 21 7.19 -9.14 7.59
N PHE A 22 7.38 -7.85 7.87
CA PHE A 22 6.68 -7.14 8.94
C PHE A 22 5.41 -6.42 8.45
N HIS A 23 4.35 -7.16 8.14
CA HIS A 23 3.06 -6.62 7.71
C HIS A 23 2.14 -6.22 8.88
N HIS A 24 2.62 -5.43 9.84
CA HIS A 24 1.84 -5.14 11.07
C HIS A 24 0.53 -4.37 10.82
N LEU A 25 0.34 -3.78 9.64
CA LEU A 25 -0.83 -2.97 9.32
C LEU A 25 -1.99 -3.78 8.74
N PHE A 26 -1.74 -4.99 8.25
CA PHE A 26 -2.73 -5.76 7.50
C PHE A 26 -2.74 -7.19 8.04
N ASP A 27 -3.93 -7.73 8.31
CA ASP A 27 -4.03 -9.12 8.76
C ASP A 27 -3.85 -10.08 7.58
N ASN A 28 -3.14 -11.19 7.82
CA ASN A 28 -2.76 -12.13 6.76
C ASN A 28 -3.97 -12.78 6.08
N GLU A 29 -5.09 -12.98 6.80
CA GLU A 29 -6.28 -13.61 6.23
C GLU A 29 -6.97 -12.69 5.22
N THR A 30 -7.09 -11.41 5.53
CA THR A 30 -7.68 -10.41 4.64
C THR A 30 -6.78 -10.15 3.44
N ILE A 31 -5.46 -10.08 3.63
CA ILE A 31 -4.51 -10.00 2.51
C ILE A 31 -4.71 -11.19 1.56
N ALA A 32 -4.73 -12.42 2.08
CA ALA A 32 -4.89 -13.61 1.27
C ALA A 32 -6.22 -13.62 0.50
N LYS A 33 -7.32 -13.15 1.11
CA LYS A 33 -8.62 -13.03 0.45
C LYS A 33 -8.60 -12.00 -0.68
N ILE A 34 -7.99 -10.84 -0.45
CA ILE A 34 -7.90 -9.77 -1.45
C ILE A 34 -7.02 -10.21 -2.63
N LEU A 35 -5.82 -10.75 -2.34
CA LEU A 35 -4.84 -11.10 -3.36
C LEU A 35 -5.17 -12.41 -4.11
N GLN A 36 -6.11 -13.22 -3.63
CA GLN A 36 -6.61 -14.39 -4.38
C GLN A 36 -7.26 -14.01 -5.71
N THR A 37 -7.82 -12.81 -5.81
CA THR A 37 -8.40 -12.30 -7.06
C THR A 37 -7.35 -11.46 -7.80
N PRO A 38 -6.95 -11.84 -9.03
CA PRO A 38 -6.00 -11.07 -9.82
C PRO A 38 -6.46 -9.64 -10.04
N THR A 39 -5.56 -8.67 -9.89
CA THR A 39 -5.80 -7.24 -10.13
C THR A 39 -6.17 -6.94 -11.60
N GLU A 40 -5.66 -7.74 -12.53
CA GLU A 40 -5.91 -7.63 -13.98
C GLU A 40 -7.38 -7.85 -14.36
N SER A 41 -8.14 -8.58 -13.54
CA SER A 41 -9.56 -8.84 -13.83
C SER A 41 -10.50 -7.73 -13.37
N LEU A 42 -9.98 -6.65 -12.76
CA LEU A 42 -10.79 -5.65 -12.04
C LEU A 42 -10.75 -4.22 -12.63
N ASP A 43 -10.00 -3.97 -13.72
CA ASP A 43 -9.75 -2.61 -14.26
C ASP A 43 -9.40 -1.59 -13.15
N PHE A 44 -8.57 -2.08 -12.23
CA PHE A 44 -8.45 -1.51 -10.89
C PHE A 44 -7.66 -0.19 -10.87
N PHE A 45 -6.64 -0.06 -11.73
CA PHE A 45 -5.78 1.12 -11.85
C PHE A 45 -6.24 2.09 -12.97
N ASN A 46 -7.53 2.40 -13.03
CA ASN A 46 -8.06 3.42 -13.93
C ASN A 46 -7.88 4.84 -13.36
N TYR A 47 -8.00 5.86 -14.20
CA TYR A 47 -7.77 7.27 -13.82
C TYR A 47 -8.60 7.74 -12.61
N LYS A 48 -9.86 7.30 -12.51
CA LYS A 48 -10.76 7.68 -11.41
C LYS A 48 -10.30 7.09 -10.07
N ASN A 49 -9.79 5.86 -10.09
CA ASN A 49 -9.30 5.19 -8.88
C ASN A 49 -7.95 5.76 -8.43
N MET A 50 -7.12 6.27 -9.35
CA MET A 50 -5.79 6.80 -9.02
C MET A 50 -5.85 7.99 -8.07
N ASP A 51 -6.78 8.94 -8.26
CA ASP A 51 -6.93 10.09 -7.34
C ASP A 51 -7.30 9.62 -5.93
N LYS A 52 -8.19 8.63 -5.84
CA LYS A 52 -8.64 8.07 -4.57
C LYS A 52 -7.53 7.31 -3.86
N ILE A 53 -6.79 6.49 -4.60
CA ILE A 53 -5.61 5.78 -4.09
C ILE A 53 -4.57 6.77 -3.57
N GLN A 54 -4.28 7.85 -4.31
CA GLN A 54 -3.33 8.87 -3.87
C GLN A 54 -3.75 9.55 -2.57
N SER A 55 -5.05 9.86 -2.40
CA SER A 55 -5.58 10.40 -1.14
C SER A 55 -5.41 9.42 0.02
N LEU A 56 -5.81 8.15 -0.18
CA LEU A 56 -5.71 7.10 0.84
C LEU A 56 -4.26 6.88 1.31
N PHE A 57 -3.31 6.83 0.37
CA PHE A 57 -1.89 6.74 0.73
C PHE A 57 -1.43 8.00 1.47
N SER A 58 -1.73 9.19 0.94
CA SER A 58 -1.33 10.45 1.57
C SER A 58 -1.81 10.54 3.02
N GLU A 59 -3.05 10.16 3.28
CA GLU A 59 -3.64 10.14 4.62
C GLU A 59 -3.00 9.09 5.54
N LEU A 60 -2.72 7.88 5.02
CA LEU A 60 -2.02 6.83 5.77
C LEU A 60 -0.62 7.29 6.22
N ILE A 61 0.12 7.94 5.32
CA ILE A 61 1.51 8.37 5.54
C ILE A 61 1.60 9.58 6.48
N GLN A 62 0.53 10.40 6.52
CA GLN A 62 0.39 11.49 7.46
C GLN A 62 0.18 11.01 8.90
N LYS A 63 -0.27 9.77 9.12
CA LYS A 63 -0.37 9.19 10.48
C LYS A 63 1.02 8.91 11.04
N GLU A 64 1.34 9.49 12.18
CA GLU A 64 2.68 9.39 12.77
C GLU A 64 2.86 8.07 13.51
N SER A 65 1.88 7.71 14.34
CA SER A 65 1.92 6.49 15.15
C SER A 65 1.39 5.26 14.40
N TYR A 66 1.70 4.08 14.92
CA TYR A 66 1.10 2.82 14.46
C TYR A 66 -0.40 2.77 14.78
N HIS A 67 -0.79 3.23 15.96
CA HIS A 67 -2.19 3.23 16.40
C HIS A 67 -3.09 4.09 15.51
N GLU A 68 -2.63 5.27 15.12
CA GLU A 68 -3.37 6.14 14.19
C GLU A 68 -3.53 5.51 12.79
N LYS A 69 -2.54 4.74 12.34
CA LYS A 69 -2.66 3.98 11.07
C LYS A 69 -3.72 2.89 11.19
N ILE A 70 -3.75 2.15 12.29
CA ILE A 70 -4.79 1.14 12.55
C ILE A 70 -6.18 1.78 12.59
N ILE A 71 -6.37 2.85 13.35
CA ILE A 71 -7.66 3.57 13.41
C ILE A 71 -8.07 4.05 12.02
N PHE A 72 -7.14 4.59 11.24
CA PHE A 72 -7.43 5.00 9.86
C PHE A 72 -7.93 3.82 9.02
N LEU A 73 -7.21 2.69 9.05
CA LEU A 73 -7.55 1.48 8.30
C LEU A 73 -8.92 0.89 8.71
N GLU A 74 -9.23 0.89 10.01
CA GLU A 74 -10.52 0.41 10.53
C GLU A 74 -11.71 1.30 10.12
N ASN A 75 -11.46 2.57 9.81
CA ASN A 75 -12.49 3.52 9.37
C ASN A 75 -12.69 3.54 7.84
N LEU A 76 -11.86 2.83 7.07
CA LEU A 76 -12.04 2.73 5.63
C LEU A 76 -13.26 1.89 5.28
N THR A 77 -13.94 2.26 4.20
CA THR A 77 -14.91 1.34 3.60
C THR A 77 -14.21 0.08 3.08
N PRO A 78 -14.90 -1.07 2.96
CA PRO A 78 -14.29 -2.29 2.43
C PRO A 78 -13.61 -2.07 1.07
N GLU A 79 -14.22 -1.24 0.21
CA GLU A 79 -13.67 -0.88 -1.10
C GLU A 79 -12.36 -0.08 -0.97
N GLU A 80 -12.32 0.93 -0.09
CA GLU A 80 -11.11 1.73 0.15
C GLU A 80 -9.97 0.92 0.76
N TYR A 81 -10.31 0.05 1.71
CA TYR A 81 -9.35 -0.85 2.33
C TYR A 81 -8.76 -1.79 1.28
N GLU A 82 -9.61 -2.45 0.49
CA GLU A 82 -9.15 -3.30 -0.61
C GLU A 82 -8.28 -2.51 -1.59
N MET A 83 -8.65 -1.26 -1.90
CA MET A 83 -7.89 -0.44 -2.83
C MET A 83 -6.48 -0.16 -2.33
N LEU A 84 -6.37 0.22 -1.06
CA LEU A 84 -5.11 0.53 -0.41
C LEU A 84 -4.22 -0.72 -0.35
N VAL A 85 -4.77 -1.87 0.06
CA VAL A 85 -4.03 -3.15 0.16
C VAL A 85 -3.51 -3.58 -1.21
N ARG A 86 -4.36 -3.60 -2.25
CA ARG A 86 -3.93 -4.01 -3.60
C ARG A 86 -2.81 -3.13 -4.13
N THR A 87 -2.96 -1.82 -4.01
CA THR A 87 -1.93 -0.87 -4.46
C THR A 87 -0.64 -1.06 -3.66
N TYR A 88 -0.75 -1.25 -2.35
CA TYR A 88 0.39 -1.46 -1.46
C TYR A 88 1.23 -2.67 -1.89
N PHE A 89 0.58 -3.81 -2.10
CA PHE A 89 1.26 -5.03 -2.53
C PHE A 89 1.74 -4.94 -3.99
N HIS A 90 1.02 -4.26 -4.87
CA HIS A 90 1.49 -4.04 -6.24
C HIS A 90 2.80 -3.23 -6.28
N ILE A 91 2.90 -2.16 -5.49
CA ILE A 91 4.14 -1.39 -5.37
C ILE A 91 5.24 -2.26 -4.76
N LEU A 92 4.93 -3.02 -3.70
CA LEU A 92 5.89 -3.92 -3.04
C LEU A 92 6.46 -4.98 -4.00
N GLU A 93 5.60 -5.65 -4.77
CA GLU A 93 5.99 -6.65 -5.76
C GLU A 93 6.90 -6.03 -6.83
N ASN A 94 6.51 -4.88 -7.38
CA ASN A 94 7.31 -4.15 -8.37
C ASN A 94 8.69 -3.76 -7.80
N SER A 95 8.75 -3.28 -6.55
CA SER A 95 10.02 -2.94 -5.88
C SER A 95 10.91 -4.17 -5.67
N ILE A 96 10.34 -5.31 -5.28
CA ILE A 96 11.09 -6.57 -5.11
C ILE A 96 11.65 -7.03 -6.46
N LEU A 97 10.82 -7.02 -7.52
CA LEU A 97 11.24 -7.40 -8.87
C LEU A 97 12.39 -6.52 -9.36
N ALA A 98 12.29 -5.20 -9.22
CA ALA A 98 13.35 -4.26 -9.59
C ALA A 98 14.65 -4.53 -8.80
N SER A 99 14.56 -4.76 -7.49
CA SER A 99 15.74 -5.04 -6.65
C SER A 99 16.44 -6.37 -6.98
N ASN A 100 15.70 -7.35 -7.50
CA ASN A 100 16.26 -8.63 -7.93
C ASN A 100 16.87 -8.57 -9.33
N GLN A 101 16.39 -7.65 -10.19
CA GLN A 101 16.99 -7.41 -11.51
C GLN A 101 18.35 -6.72 -11.42
N GLU A 102 18.59 -5.86 -10.41
CA GLU A 102 19.91 -5.23 -10.21
C GLU A 102 20.99 -6.19 -9.68
N LYS A 103 20.63 -7.42 -9.30
CA LYS A 103 21.56 -8.44 -8.75
C LYS A 103 22.07 -9.45 -9.78
N HIS A 104 21.74 -9.29 -11.06
CA HIS A 104 22.15 -10.17 -12.16
C HIS A 104 22.85 -9.39 -13.27
#